data_AF-A0A5R8ZZW2-F1
#
_entry.id   AF-A0A5R8ZZW2-F1
#
_cell.length_a   1.000
_cell.length_b   1.000
_cell.length_c   1.000
_cell.angle_alpha   90.00
_cell.angle_beta   90.00
_cell.angle_gamma   90.00
#
_symmetry.space_group_name_H-M   'P 1'
#
loop_
_entity.id
_entity.type
_entity.pdbx_description
1 polymer ?
#
loop_
_entity_poly.entity_id
_entity_poly.type
_entity_poly.pdbx_seq_one_letter_code
_entity_poly.pdbx_strand_id
1 'polypeptide(L)'
;MARRIYSILIAIALGLGFYLYSIKETHSKIFLIVTAGVIFTFFSMGIHGLIAHSLNPKAKGGILLYPLLMGALWAFMLFLFVFFILPIFCPDFLIPI
;
A
#
# COMPACT_ATOMS: atom_id res chain seq x y z
N MET A 1 18.81 -11.27 -1.09
CA MET A 1 18.15 -11.27 0.23
C MET A 1 17.07 -10.19 0.31
N ALA A 2 17.41 -8.91 0.12
CA ALA A 2 16.46 -7.79 0.20
C ALA A 2 15.17 -7.95 -0.62
N ARG A 3 15.24 -8.33 -1.91
CA ARG A 3 14.04 -8.57 -2.73
C ARG A 3 13.04 -9.55 -2.10
N ARG A 4 13.53 -10.61 -1.45
CA ARG A 4 12.67 -11.61 -0.80
C ARG A 4 11.91 -10.99 0.39
N ILE A 5 12.56 -10.12 1.16
CA ILE A 5 11.92 -9.43 2.30
C ILE A 5 10.75 -8.59 1.81
N TYR A 6 10.93 -7.83 0.73
CA TYR A 6 9.86 -7.03 0.16
C TYR A 6 8.73 -7.86 -0.45
N SER A 7 9.04 -8.99 -1.09
CA SER A 7 8.00 -9.94 -1.54
C SER A 7 7.22 -10.54 -0.38
N ILE A 8 7.89 -10.88 0.73
CA ILE A 8 7.22 -11.37 1.96
C ILE A 8 6.34 -10.28 2.56
N LEU A 9 6.83 -9.04 2.63
CA LEU A 9 6.04 -7.91 3.13
C LEU A 9 4.76 -7.68 2.30
N ILE A 10 4.85 -7.80 0.97
CA ILE A 10 3.68 -7.76 0.09
C ILE A 10 2.70 -8.90 0.43
N ALA A 11 3.19 -10.13 0.55
CA ALA A 11 2.35 -11.28 0.87
C ALA A 11 1.65 -11.12 2.23
N ILE A 12 2.37 -10.63 3.25
CA ILE A 12 1.80 -10.32 4.57
C ILE A 12 0.73 -9.22 4.46
N ALA A 13 1.01 -8.13 3.74
CA ALA A 13 0.04 -7.05 3.58
C ALA A 13 -1.24 -7.53 2.88
N LEU A 14 -1.13 -8.37 1.84
CA LEU A 14 -2.29 -8.98 1.19
C LEU A 14 -3.07 -9.90 2.12
N GLY A 15 -2.37 -10.75 2.89
CA GLY A 15 -2.99 -11.63 3.88
C GLY A 15 -3.72 -10.85 4.99
N LEU A 16 -3.11 -9.77 5.49
CA LEU A 16 -3.74 -8.87 6.47
C LEU A 16 -4.95 -8.14 5.87
N GLY A 17 -4.88 -7.72 4.60
CA GLY A 17 -6.01 -7.10 3.90
C GLY A 17 -7.19 -8.06 3.76
N PHE A 18 -6.92 -9.30 3.37
CA PHE A 18 -7.94 -10.35 3.31
C PHE A 18 -8.54 -10.65 4.68
N TYR A 19 -7.70 -10.76 5.72
CA TYR A 19 -8.17 -10.96 7.08
C TYR A 19 -9.03 -9.80 7.57
N LEU A 20 -8.59 -8.55 7.40
CA LEU A 20 -9.36 -7.36 7.73
C LEU A 20 -10.73 -7.36 7.03
N TYR A 21 -10.79 -7.80 5.78
CA TYR A 21 -12.03 -7.89 5.01
C TYR A 21 -13.01 -8.89 5.65
N SER A 22 -12.53 -10.02 6.15
CA SER A 22 -13.37 -11.04 6.81
C SER A 22 -13.97 -10.60 8.14
N ILE A 23 -13.36 -9.63 8.82
CA ILE A 23 -13.78 -9.15 10.15
C ILE A 23 -14.31 -7.72 10.12
N LYS A 24 -14.46 -7.10 8.94
CA LYS A 24 -14.71 -5.65 8.85
C LYS A 24 -16.00 -5.22 9.54
N GLU A 25 -17.04 -6.05 9.49
CA GLU A 25 -18.37 -5.76 10.06
C GLU A 25 -18.38 -5.75 11.60
N THR A 26 -17.33 -6.28 12.25
CA THR A 26 -17.25 -6.35 13.72
C THR A 26 -16.46 -5.19 14.33
N HIS A 27 -16.00 -4.22 13.53
CA HIS A 27 -15.12 -3.15 13.98
C HIS A 27 -15.63 -1.76 13.62
N SER A 28 -15.14 -0.75 14.35
CA SER A 28 -15.50 0.64 14.12
C SER A 28 -14.88 1.18 12.82
N LYS A 29 -15.52 2.19 12.22
CA LYS A 29 -15.01 2.88 11.02
C LYS A 29 -13.56 3.34 11.20
N ILE A 30 -13.24 3.96 12.34
CA ILE A 30 -11.88 4.44 12.67
C ILE A 30 -10.88 3.28 12.65
N PHE A 31 -11.23 2.14 13.27
CA PHE A 31 -10.35 0.97 13.28
C PHE A 31 -10.06 0.48 11.85
N LEU A 32 -11.09 0.39 11.00
CA LEU A 32 -10.95 -0.06 9.62
C LEU A 32 -10.06 0.89 8.81
N ILE A 33 -10.26 2.20 8.93
CA ILE A 33 -9.48 3.22 8.21
C ILE A 33 -8.00 3.16 8.63
N VAL A 34 -7.73 3.15 9.93
CA VAL A 34 -6.35 3.12 10.46
C VAL A 34 -5.67 1.82 10.06
N THR A 35 -6.32 0.67 10.26
CA THR A 35 -5.74 -0.64 9.95
C THR A 35 -5.51 -0.81 8.44
N ALA A 36 -6.48 -0.41 7.61
CA ALA A 36 -6.32 -0.42 6.15
C ALA A 36 -5.17 0.50 5.70
N GLY A 37 -4.99 1.66 6.35
CA GLY A 37 -3.87 2.58 6.09
C GLY A 37 -2.51 1.96 6.45
N VAL A 38 -2.42 1.23 7.56
CA VAL A 38 -1.19 0.48 7.93
C VAL A 38 -0.89 -0.62 6.91
N ILE A 39 -1.91 -1.40 6.53
CA ILE A 39 -1.77 -2.45 5.51
C ILE A 39 -1.32 -1.87 4.17
N PHE A 40 -1.92 -0.75 3.74
CA PHE A 40 -1.50 -0.01 2.56
C PHE A 40 -0.04 0.44 2.66
N THR A 41 0.38 0.95 3.82
CA THR A 41 1.77 1.38 4.03
C THR A 41 2.75 0.22 3.86
N PHE A 42 2.44 -0.96 4.40
CA PHE A 42 3.26 -2.16 4.22
C PHE A 42 3.27 -2.64 2.76
N PHE A 43 2.12 -2.65 2.10
CA PHE A 43 2.01 -3.01 0.69
C PHE A 43 2.82 -2.06 -0.21
N SER A 44 2.67 -0.76 0.03
CA SER A 44 3.40 0.31 -0.68
C SER A 44 4.90 0.20 -0.44
N MET A 45 5.34 0.04 0.81
CA MET A 45 6.74 -0.18 1.14
C MET A 45 7.30 -1.44 0.46
N GLY A 46 6.52 -2.52 0.43
CA GLY A 46 6.85 -3.76 -0.26
C GLY A 46 7.09 -3.55 -1.75
N ILE A 47 6.15 -2.91 -2.46
CA ILE A 47 6.30 -2.63 -3.89
C ILE A 47 7.49 -1.71 -4.17
N HIS A 48 7.63 -0.61 -3.43
CA HIS A 48 8.73 0.33 -3.63
C HIS A 48 10.09 -0.32 -3.36
N GLY A 49 10.22 -1.07 -2.27
CA GLY A 49 11.45 -1.79 -1.96
C GLY A 49 11.77 -2.88 -2.97
N LEU A 50 10.76 -3.59 -3.49
CA LEU A 50 10.98 -4.60 -4.53
C LEU A 50 11.48 -3.95 -5.83
N ILE A 51 10.86 -2.85 -6.27
CA ILE A 51 11.29 -2.09 -7.45
C ILE A 51 12.71 -1.55 -7.23
N ALA A 52 12.96 -0.91 -6.10
CA ALA A 52 14.27 -0.39 -5.73
C ALA A 52 15.34 -1.49 -5.82
N HIS A 53 15.10 -2.69 -5.30
CA HIS A 53 16.09 -3.78 -5.35
C HIS A 53 16.07 -4.62 -6.64
N SER A 54 15.20 -4.29 -7.59
CA SER A 54 15.13 -4.95 -8.90
C SER A 54 15.70 -4.08 -10.03
N LEU A 55 15.73 -2.75 -9.86
CA LEU A 55 16.31 -1.84 -10.85
C LEU A 55 17.84 -1.86 -10.87
N ASN A 56 18.41 -1.80 -12.08
CA ASN A 56 19.85 -1.67 -12.30
C ASN A 56 20.38 -0.36 -11.66
N PRO A 57 21.57 -0.36 -11.02
CA PRO A 57 22.17 0.85 -10.46
C PRO A 57 22.22 2.05 -11.43
N LYS A 58 22.44 1.82 -12.73
CA LYS A 58 22.43 2.90 -13.75
C LYS A 58 21.08 3.60 -13.86
N ALA A 59 19.97 2.87 -13.68
CA ALA A 59 18.62 3.43 -13.68
C ALA A 59 18.32 4.26 -12.42
N LYS A 60 19.08 4.05 -11.34
CA LYS A 60 19.00 4.83 -10.08
C LYS A 60 19.90 6.06 -10.06
N GLY A 61 20.82 6.17 -11.02
CA GLY A 61 21.81 7.26 -11.08
C GLY A 61 21.23 8.61 -11.49
N GLY A 62 19.99 8.65 -12.00
CA GLY A 62 19.27 9.89 -12.26
C GLY A 62 18.82 10.53 -10.95
N ILE A 63 19.54 11.55 -10.49
CA ILE A 63 19.32 12.26 -9.21
C ILE A 63 17.86 12.69 -9.02
N LEU A 64 17.16 13.07 -10.09
CA LEU A 64 15.78 13.55 -10.05
C LEU A 64 14.73 12.53 -10.52
N LEU A 65 15.02 11.77 -11.60
CA LEU A 65 14.02 10.93 -12.25
C LEU A 65 13.58 9.77 -11.36
N TYR A 66 14.51 9.10 -10.69
CA TYR A 66 14.18 7.94 -9.86
C TYR A 66 13.28 8.33 -8.66
N PRO A 67 13.62 9.35 -7.85
CA PRO A 67 12.72 9.81 -6.79
C PRO A 67 11.37 10.29 -7.30
N LEU A 68 11.33 10.97 -8.46
CA LEU A 68 10.08 11.45 -9.06
C LEU A 68 9.16 10.29 -9.46
N LEU A 69 9.69 9.26 -10.11
CA LEU A 69 8.91 8.07 -10.50
C LEU A 69 8.43 7.29 -9.27
N MET A 70 9.24 7.18 -8.22
CA MET A 70 8.83 6.54 -6.97
C MET A 70 7.72 7.34 -6.26
N GLY A 71 7.81 8.67 -6.24
CA GLY A 71 6.74 9.52 -5.71
C GLY A 71 5.45 9.42 -6.52
N ALA A 72 5.55 9.42 -7.85
CA ALA A 72 4.40 9.26 -8.74
C ALA A 72 3.73 7.89 -8.56
N LEU A 73 4.52 6.82 -8.42
CA LEU A 73 4.01 5.48 -8.11
C LEU A 73 3.27 5.47 -6.77
N TRP A 74 3.86 6.05 -5.72
CA TRP A 74 3.21 6.14 -4.41
C TRP A 74 1.88 6.88 -4.48
N ALA A 75 1.83 8.03 -5.17
CA ALA A 75 0.59 8.81 -5.35
C ALA A 75 -0.49 8.02 -6.11
N PHE A 76 -0.11 7.33 -7.18
CA PHE A 76 -1.01 6.46 -7.93
C PHE A 76 -1.57 5.34 -7.04
N MET A 77 -0.71 4.66 -6.27
CA MET A 77 -1.14 3.63 -5.33
C MET A 77 -2.04 4.19 -4.22
N LEU A 78 -1.75 5.39 -3.72
CA LEU A 78 -2.57 6.06 -2.72
C LEU A 78 -3.97 6.37 -3.26
N PHE A 79 -4.08 6.85 -4.50
CA PHE A 79 -5.39 7.08 -5.12
C PHE A 79 -6.19 5.78 -5.29
N LEU A 80 -5.54 4.70 -5.74
CA LEU A 80 -6.19 3.38 -5.76
C LEU A 80 -6.66 2.97 -4.37
N PHE A 81 -5.84 3.19 -3.35
CA PHE A 81 -6.19 2.88 -1.98
C PHE A 81 -7.40 3.70 -1.49
N VAL A 82 -7.35 5.03 -1.59
CA VAL A 82 -8.37 5.92 -1.05
C VAL A 82 -9.70 5.79 -1.78
N PHE A 83 -9.68 5.70 -3.12
CA PHE A 83 -10.91 5.75 -3.92
C PHE A 83 -11.52 4.38 -4.22
N PHE A 84 -10.75 3.29 -4.15
CA PHE A 84 -11.25 1.96 -4.49
C PHE A 84 -11.15 0.98 -3.33
N ILE A 85 -9.99 0.89 -2.67
CA ILE A 85 -9.78 -0.11 -1.63
C ILE A 85 -10.48 0.26 -0.33
N LEU A 86 -10.32 1.50 0.14
CA LEU A 86 -10.87 1.96 1.41
C LEU A 86 -12.41 1.88 1.44
N PRO A 87 -13.17 2.25 0.38
CA PRO A 87 -14.63 2.07 0.35
C PRO A 87 -15.08 0.60 0.41
N ILE A 88 -14.25 -0.36 -0.03
CA ILE A 88 -14.57 -1.79 0.10
C ILE A 88 -14.55 -2.22 1.58
N PHE A 89 -13.68 -1.62 2.38
CA PHE A 89 -13.60 -1.86 3.83
C PHE A 89 -14.60 -1.01 4.62
N CYS A 90 -14.80 0.25 4.23
CA CYS A 90 -15.64 1.22 4.92
C CYS A 90 -16.43 2.06 3.91
N PRO A 91 -17.60 1.59 3.43
CA PRO A 91 -18.36 2.22 2.34
C PRO A 91 -18.82 3.64 2.68
N ASP A 92 -19.11 3.92 3.95
CA ASP A 92 -19.56 5.24 4.42
C ASP A 92 -18.41 6.23 4.68
N PHE A 93 -17.15 5.90 4.35
CA PHE A 93 -16.01 6.78 4.66
C PHE A 93 -16.10 8.14 3.97
N LEU A 94 -16.72 8.21 2.80
CA LEU A 94 -16.79 9.43 1.97
C LEU A 94 -18.04 10.27 2.24
N ILE A 95 -19.01 9.78 3.03
CA ILE A 95 -20.29 10.44 3.25
C ILE A 95 -20.41 10.83 4.72
N PRO A 96 -20.37 12.12 5.08
CA PRO A 96 -20.68 12.54 6.43
C PRO A 96 -22.18 12.29 6.68
N ILE A 97 -22.51 11.54 7.73
CA ILE A 97 -23.86 11.49 8.32
C ILE A 97 -23.95 12.59 9.37
#